data_AF-A0A813K2D2-F1
#
_entry.id   AF-A0A813K2D2-F1
#
_cell.length_a   1.000
_cell.length_b   1.000
_cell.length_c   1.000
_cell.angle_alpha   90.00
_cell.angle_beta   90.00
_cell.angle_gamma   90.00
#
_symmetry.space_group_name_H-M   'P 1'
#
loop_
_entity.id
_entity.type
_entity.pdbx_description
1 polymer ?
#
loop_
_entity_poly.entity_id
_entity_poly.type
_entity_poly.pdbx_seq_one_letter_code
_entity_poly.pdbx_strand_id
1 'polypeptide(L)'
;MFHAGCRVRVLRGREFPEFRGRQEGAVLDVNEECRNCHVLFDGREDPVQVAFKHLRISTRAADSAQAKNAKAEDGPSVEELQAENRQLQATRAKLEELLRLSYIQSKDAEDLQREIERKAQASVEELSEQLQDSEQAVSEVRCQFMATQRELSIAREEELRADLAAARSEAEFAESRSEVAALETACERETDAYDNARQSAKHEVRMRKSPEKPMSQAAEWQAECQRLLKAQAAMQSEHDTSLKGAAELARLEAETCRSLRAELRQAAFPGLIVYLPTLPCWARLMLIESCLSKRISALLLPRRKGKASTMLFLWMLALKMGPTGVPPFSANRRR
;
A
#
# COMPACT_ATOMS: atom_id res chain seq x y z
N MET A 1 -64.56 6.35 -1.66
CA MET A 1 -63.11 6.51 -1.44
C MET A 1 -62.91 7.61 -0.42
N PHE A 2 -62.03 7.45 0.57
CA PHE A 2 -61.74 8.51 1.54
C PHE A 2 -60.78 9.52 0.91
N HIS A 3 -61.05 10.82 1.03
CA HIS A 3 -60.15 11.89 0.59
C HIS A 3 -60.03 12.95 1.70
N ALA A 4 -58.98 13.76 1.67
CA ALA A 4 -58.84 14.90 2.58
C ALA A 4 -60.08 15.82 2.49
N GLY A 5 -60.57 16.26 3.65
CA GLY A 5 -61.81 17.05 3.80
C GLY A 5 -63.11 16.21 3.91
N CYS A 6 -63.08 14.90 3.68
CA CYS A 6 -64.26 14.05 3.88
C CYS A 6 -64.69 14.02 5.37
N ARG A 7 -65.99 14.16 5.62
CA ARG A 7 -66.58 13.85 6.93
C ARG A 7 -66.74 12.35 7.09
N VAL A 8 -66.17 11.82 8.17
CA VAL A 8 -66.21 10.40 8.49
C VAL A 8 -66.80 10.18 9.87
N ARG A 9 -67.32 8.97 10.10
CA ARG A 9 -67.84 8.53 11.40
C ARG A 9 -67.28 7.15 11.73
N VAL A 10 -66.84 6.94 12.97
CA VAL A 10 -66.40 5.64 13.46
C VAL A 10 -67.58 4.66 13.48
N LEU A 11 -67.36 3.43 13.00
CA LEU A 11 -68.35 2.36 13.04
C LEU A 11 -68.79 2.05 14.49
N ARG A 12 -70.02 1.53 14.65
CA ARG A 12 -70.55 1.15 15.97
C ARG A 12 -69.78 -0.06 16.52
N GLY A 13 -69.59 -0.13 17.84
CA GLY A 13 -68.92 -1.25 18.52
C GLY A 13 -67.40 -1.26 18.42
N ARG A 14 -66.78 -0.15 18.00
CA ARG A 14 -65.32 0.05 18.02
C ARG A 14 -64.97 1.02 19.13
N GLU A 15 -64.20 0.55 20.10
CA GLU A 15 -63.74 1.36 21.23
C GLU A 15 -62.22 1.28 21.27
N PHE A 16 -61.57 2.43 21.13
CA PHE A 16 -60.13 2.58 21.25
C PHE A 16 -59.86 3.71 22.25
N PRO A 17 -58.68 3.75 22.90
CA PRO A 17 -58.35 4.83 23.85
C PRO A 17 -58.45 6.22 23.23
N GLU A 18 -58.16 6.33 21.93
CA GLU A 18 -58.11 7.60 21.21
C GLU A 18 -59.44 7.99 20.54
N PHE A 19 -60.36 7.06 20.32
CA PHE A 19 -61.64 7.38 19.67
C PHE A 19 -62.71 6.36 20.02
N ARG A 20 -63.96 6.82 20.06
CA ARG A 20 -65.12 5.99 20.42
C ARG A 20 -66.03 5.75 19.23
N GLY A 21 -66.75 4.64 19.26
CA GLY A 21 -67.72 4.30 18.24
C GLY A 21 -68.75 5.42 18.06
N ARG A 22 -69.16 5.66 16.80
CA ARG A 22 -70.05 6.76 16.38
C ARG A 22 -69.45 8.17 16.44
N GLN A 23 -68.20 8.35 16.88
CA GLN A 23 -67.55 9.66 16.84
C GLN A 23 -67.37 10.15 15.39
N GLU A 24 -67.58 11.44 15.14
CA GLU A 24 -67.47 12.08 13.83
C GLU A 24 -66.20 12.93 13.76
N GLY A 25 -65.65 13.08 12.56
CA GLY A 25 -64.47 13.90 12.32
C GLY A 25 -64.27 14.20 10.83
N ALA A 26 -63.24 14.98 10.54
CA ALA A 26 -62.79 15.29 9.19
C ALA A 26 -61.45 14.60 8.90
N VAL A 27 -61.33 13.99 7.72
CA VAL A 27 -60.07 13.42 7.24
C VAL A 27 -59.13 14.58 6.87
N LEU A 28 -57.96 14.63 7.48
CA LEU A 28 -56.93 15.63 7.13
C LEU A 28 -55.99 15.10 6.04
N ASP A 29 -55.55 13.85 6.19
CA ASP A 29 -54.56 13.23 5.31
C ASP A 29 -54.86 11.74 5.12
N VAL A 30 -54.52 11.20 3.94
CA VAL A 30 -54.83 9.83 3.51
C VAL A 30 -53.55 9.13 3.06
N ASN A 31 -53.18 8.06 3.76
CA ASN A 31 -52.10 7.19 3.36
C ASN A 31 -52.69 5.92 2.72
N GLU A 32 -52.74 5.92 1.39
CA GLU A 32 -53.32 4.82 0.61
C GLU A 32 -52.53 3.51 0.74
N GLU A 33 -51.19 3.60 0.79
CA GLU A 33 -50.30 2.44 0.92
C GLU A 33 -50.56 1.67 2.22
N CYS A 34 -50.75 2.39 3.33
CA CYS A 34 -50.97 1.81 4.65
C CYS A 34 -52.46 1.59 5.00
N ARG A 35 -53.39 1.95 4.10
CA ARG A 35 -54.85 1.88 4.28
C ARG A 35 -55.34 2.56 5.58
N ASN A 36 -54.77 3.71 5.91
CA ASN A 36 -55.12 4.51 7.07
C ASN A 36 -55.15 6.01 6.73
N CYS A 37 -55.74 6.79 7.62
CA CYS A 37 -55.85 8.25 7.47
C CYS A 37 -55.76 8.93 8.83
N HIS A 38 -55.32 10.19 8.81
CA HIS A 38 -55.38 11.07 9.98
C HIS A 38 -56.74 11.77 10.01
N VAL A 39 -57.49 11.59 11.09
CA VAL A 39 -58.83 12.14 11.28
C VAL A 39 -58.81 13.07 12.49
N LEU A 40 -59.26 14.31 12.31
CA LEU A 40 -59.54 15.21 13.41
C LEU A 40 -60.99 15.00 13.87
N PHE A 41 -61.16 14.35 15.01
CA PHE A 41 -62.48 14.09 15.58
C PHE A 41 -63.07 15.34 16.25
N ASP A 42 -64.38 15.52 16.15
CA ASP A 42 -65.09 16.64 16.76
C ASP A 42 -64.85 16.66 18.28
N GLY A 43 -64.37 17.80 18.80
CA GLY A 43 -64.05 17.99 20.22
C GLY A 43 -62.66 17.50 20.66
N ARG A 44 -61.79 17.08 19.72
CA ARG A 44 -60.37 16.84 19.96
C ARG A 44 -59.51 17.87 19.23
N GLU A 45 -58.36 18.20 19.83
CA GLU A 45 -57.38 19.11 19.23
C GLU A 45 -56.38 18.35 18.33
N ASP A 46 -55.98 17.14 18.75
CA ASP A 46 -54.99 16.34 18.03
C ASP A 46 -55.62 15.40 16.99
N PRO A 47 -55.06 15.34 15.77
CA PRO A 47 -55.43 14.34 14.78
C PRO A 47 -55.10 12.92 15.24
N VAL A 48 -55.97 11.97 14.93
CA VAL A 48 -55.80 10.55 15.29
C VAL A 48 -55.69 9.71 14.02
N GLN A 49 -54.72 8.80 13.98
CA GLN A 49 -54.58 7.86 12.88
C GLN A 49 -55.61 6.72 13.00
N VAL A 50 -56.42 6.53 11.97
CA VAL A 50 -57.50 5.54 11.95
C VAL A 50 -57.45 4.72 10.66
N ALA A 51 -57.52 3.39 10.78
CA ALA A 51 -57.58 2.51 9.63
C ALA A 51 -58.94 2.62 8.91
N PHE A 52 -58.94 2.55 7.58
CA PHE A 52 -60.15 2.73 6.75
C PHE A 52 -61.32 1.81 7.16
N LYS A 53 -61.02 0.59 7.59
CA LYS A 53 -62.00 -0.41 8.02
C LYS A 53 -62.84 -0.02 9.25
N HIS A 54 -62.43 1.01 10.00
CA HIS A 54 -63.16 1.49 11.18
C HIS A 54 -64.02 2.72 10.90
N LEU A 55 -63.94 3.27 9.69
CA LEU A 55 -64.63 4.48 9.29
C LEU A 55 -65.75 4.17 8.30
N ARG A 56 -66.78 5.00 8.34
CA ARG A 56 -67.75 5.14 7.25
C ARG A 56 -67.86 6.62 6.89
N ILE A 57 -68.08 6.92 5.62
CA ILE A 57 -68.34 8.30 5.17
C ILE A 57 -69.66 8.76 5.79
N SER A 58 -69.66 9.93 6.42
CA SER A 58 -70.85 10.50 7.04
C SER A 58 -71.68 11.21 5.97
N THR A 59 -72.82 10.65 5.58
CA THR A 59 -73.73 11.20 4.56
C THR A 59 -74.56 12.38 5.06
N ARG A 60 -74.35 12.85 6.30
CA ARG A 60 -75.21 13.85 6.94
C ARG A 60 -75.29 15.18 6.18
N ALA A 61 -74.28 15.51 5.39
CA ALA A 61 -74.31 16.66 4.47
C ALA A 61 -75.29 16.46 3.30
N ALA A 62 -75.36 15.25 2.72
CA ALA A 62 -76.30 14.92 1.65
C ALA A 62 -77.76 14.88 2.14
N ASP A 63 -77.98 14.37 3.36
CA ASP A 63 -79.33 14.28 3.93
C ASP A 63 -79.92 15.67 4.27
N SER A 64 -79.06 16.64 4.65
CA SER A 64 -79.49 18.02 4.93
C SER A 64 -79.81 18.84 3.68
N ALA A 65 -79.27 18.46 2.51
CA ALA A 65 -79.61 19.05 1.22
C ALA A 65 -80.92 18.48 0.65
N GLN A 66 -81.18 17.18 0.86
CA GLN A 66 -82.43 16.55 0.45
C GLN A 66 -83.65 17.04 1.24
N ALA A 67 -83.48 17.40 2.52
CA ALA A 67 -84.57 17.94 3.35
C ALA A 67 -85.04 19.35 2.93
N LYS A 68 -84.24 20.11 2.15
CA LYS A 68 -84.61 21.44 1.66
C LYS A 68 -85.25 21.45 0.27
N ASN A 69 -85.15 20.35 -0.49
CA ASN A 69 -85.72 20.24 -1.83
C ASN A 69 -87.14 19.63 -1.85
N ALA A 70 -87.68 19.23 -0.70
CA ALA A 70 -89.03 18.64 -0.62
C ALA A 70 -90.18 19.69 -0.60
N LYS A 71 -89.91 20.96 -0.94
CA LYS A 71 -90.88 22.05 -0.78
C LYS A 71 -90.80 23.11 -1.90
N ALA A 72 -90.86 22.68 -3.15
CA ALA A 72 -91.18 23.52 -4.31
C ALA A 72 -91.68 22.61 -5.44
N GLU A 73 -93.00 22.49 -5.58
CA GLU A 73 -93.67 21.80 -6.68
C GLU A 73 -93.79 22.78 -7.85
N ASP A 74 -92.77 22.83 -8.69
CA ASP A 74 -92.89 23.16 -10.11
C ASP A 74 -91.76 22.37 -10.78
N GLY A 75 -92.12 21.16 -11.23
CA GLY A 75 -91.17 20.25 -11.87
C GLY A 75 -90.70 20.85 -13.19
N PRO A 76 -89.41 20.69 -13.54
CA PRO A 76 -88.89 21.14 -14.83
C PRO A 76 -89.72 20.54 -15.96
N SER A 77 -90.02 21.37 -16.96
CA SER A 77 -90.76 20.95 -18.13
C SER A 77 -90.05 19.77 -18.81
N VAL A 78 -90.82 18.83 -19.37
CA VAL A 78 -90.26 17.68 -20.11
C VAL A 78 -89.33 18.14 -21.24
N GLU A 79 -89.58 19.31 -21.83
CA GLU A 79 -88.73 19.89 -22.87
C GLU A 79 -87.37 20.36 -22.34
N GLU A 80 -87.33 20.93 -21.12
CA GLU A 80 -86.10 21.37 -20.47
C GLU A 80 -85.20 20.16 -20.13
N LEU A 81 -85.79 19.08 -19.60
CA LEU A 81 -85.07 17.84 -19.33
C LEU A 81 -84.50 17.21 -20.61
N GLN A 82 -85.22 17.29 -21.73
CA GLN A 82 -84.72 16.81 -23.02
C GLN A 82 -83.56 17.65 -23.55
N ALA A 83 -83.64 18.98 -23.42
CA ALA A 83 -82.55 19.87 -23.80
C ALA A 83 -81.29 19.63 -22.95
N GLU A 84 -81.46 19.48 -21.64
CA GLU A 84 -80.38 19.17 -20.70
C GLU A 84 -79.73 17.81 -21.04
N ASN A 85 -80.52 16.78 -21.35
CA ASN A 85 -79.98 15.47 -21.73
C ASN A 85 -79.15 15.55 -23.03
N ARG A 86 -79.60 16.33 -24.02
CA ARG A 86 -78.81 16.56 -25.25
C ARG A 86 -77.50 17.29 -24.94
N GLN A 87 -77.52 18.29 -24.07
CA GLN A 87 -76.32 18.99 -23.64
C GLN A 87 -75.37 18.04 -22.89
N LEU A 88 -75.87 17.21 -21.99
CA LEU A 88 -75.08 16.19 -21.29
C LEU A 88 -74.46 15.19 -22.26
N GLN A 89 -75.20 14.72 -23.26
CA GLN A 89 -74.65 13.83 -24.30
C GLN A 89 -73.54 14.50 -25.11
N ALA A 90 -73.72 15.78 -25.50
CA ALA A 90 -72.69 16.53 -26.21
C ALA A 90 -71.43 16.77 -25.36
N THR A 91 -71.60 17.12 -24.09
CA THR A 91 -70.47 17.28 -23.15
C THR A 91 -69.73 15.96 -22.92
N ARG A 92 -70.46 14.85 -22.81
CA ARG A 92 -69.87 13.50 -22.68
C ARG A 92 -69.04 13.13 -23.90
N ALA A 93 -69.57 13.35 -25.11
CA ALA A 93 -68.83 13.09 -26.35
C ALA A 93 -67.54 13.93 -26.44
N LYS A 94 -67.61 15.21 -26.07
CA LYS A 94 -66.44 16.10 -26.01
C LYS A 94 -65.41 15.64 -24.97
N LEU A 95 -65.86 15.16 -23.82
CA LEU A 95 -64.97 14.67 -22.76
C LEU A 95 -64.30 13.34 -23.16
N GLU A 96 -65.03 12.45 -23.85
CA GLU A 96 -64.48 11.23 -24.45
C GLU A 96 -63.41 11.55 -25.51
N GLU A 97 -63.62 12.57 -26.34
CA GLU A 97 -62.62 13.06 -27.31
C GLU A 97 -61.37 13.62 -26.60
N LEU A 98 -61.54 14.44 -25.56
CA LEU A 98 -60.42 14.98 -24.79
C LEU A 98 -59.61 13.88 -24.10
N LEU A 99 -60.28 12.85 -23.55
CA LEU A 99 -59.61 11.69 -22.96
C LEU A 99 -58.80 10.93 -24.01
N ARG A 100 -59.34 10.77 -25.22
CA ARG A 100 -58.62 10.14 -26.34
C ARG A 100 -57.37 10.95 -26.74
N LEU A 101 -57.47 12.27 -26.83
CA LEU A 101 -56.34 13.14 -27.14
C LEU A 101 -55.28 13.11 -26.02
N SER A 102 -55.70 13.15 -24.77
CA SER A 102 -54.80 13.03 -23.61
C SER A 102 -54.07 11.69 -23.61
N TYR A 103 -54.73 10.60 -23.99
CA TYR A 103 -54.10 9.28 -24.11
C TYR A 103 -53.01 9.27 -25.20
N ILE A 104 -53.31 9.83 -26.38
CA ILE A 104 -52.32 9.93 -27.47
C ILE A 104 -51.10 10.76 -27.03
N GLN A 105 -51.32 11.91 -26.39
CA GLN A 105 -50.23 12.74 -25.87
C GLN A 105 -49.38 12.02 -24.83
N SER A 106 -50.00 11.25 -23.92
CA SER A 106 -49.25 10.45 -22.94
C SER A 106 -48.40 9.38 -23.61
N LYS A 107 -48.91 8.75 -24.67
CA LYS A 107 -48.19 7.72 -25.41
C LYS A 107 -47.01 8.29 -26.18
N ASP A 108 -47.19 9.43 -26.85
CA ASP A 108 -46.12 10.11 -27.58
C ASP A 108 -45.00 10.57 -26.62
N ALA A 109 -45.36 11.02 -25.41
CA ALA A 109 -44.40 11.37 -24.38
C ALA A 109 -43.60 10.16 -23.88
N GLU A 110 -44.25 9.00 -23.67
CA GLU A 110 -43.57 7.76 -23.32
C GLU A 110 -42.61 7.29 -24.42
N ASP A 111 -43.02 7.37 -25.69
CA ASP A 111 -42.18 6.95 -26.81
C ASP A 111 -40.97 7.88 -26.97
N LEU A 112 -41.14 9.19 -26.78
CA LEU A 112 -40.04 10.15 -26.74
C LEU A 112 -39.08 9.86 -25.58
N GLN A 113 -39.61 9.56 -24.39
CA GLN A 113 -38.78 9.20 -23.24
C GLN A 113 -37.95 7.93 -23.50
N ARG A 114 -38.54 6.90 -24.10
CA ARG A 114 -37.82 5.68 -24.51
C ARG A 114 -36.73 5.97 -25.54
N GLU A 115 -36.96 6.90 -26.47
CA GLU A 115 -35.93 7.30 -27.43
C GLU A 115 -34.77 8.03 -26.77
N ILE A 116 -35.06 8.94 -25.83
CA ILE A 116 -34.03 9.63 -25.04
C ILE A 116 -33.20 8.63 -24.24
N GLU A 117 -33.85 7.67 -23.56
CA GLU A 117 -33.17 6.63 -22.78
C GLU A 117 -32.27 5.76 -23.66
N ARG A 118 -32.73 5.37 -24.86
CA ARG A 118 -31.91 4.61 -25.82
C ARG A 118 -30.69 5.41 -26.29
N LYS A 119 -30.86 6.69 -26.64
CA LYS A 119 -29.75 7.55 -27.05
C LYS A 119 -28.75 7.75 -25.91
N ALA A 120 -29.23 7.95 -24.69
CA ALA A 120 -28.40 8.07 -23.51
C ALA A 120 -27.60 6.77 -23.25
N GLN A 121 -28.23 5.60 -23.38
CA GLN A 121 -27.55 4.31 -23.26
C GLN A 121 -26.46 4.13 -24.33
N ALA A 122 -26.76 4.43 -25.59
CA ALA A 122 -25.77 4.36 -26.67
C ALA A 122 -24.56 5.29 -26.42
N SER A 123 -24.80 6.52 -25.95
CA SER A 123 -23.70 7.43 -25.59
C SER A 123 -22.88 6.95 -24.39
N VAL A 124 -23.50 6.28 -23.42
CA VAL A 124 -22.77 5.69 -22.28
C VAL A 124 -21.89 4.52 -22.73
N GLU A 125 -22.39 3.67 -23.63
CA GLU A 125 -21.61 2.58 -24.21
C GLU A 125 -20.41 3.11 -25.01
N GLU A 126 -20.61 4.13 -25.85
CA GLU A 126 -19.53 4.78 -26.61
C GLU A 126 -18.46 5.39 -25.70
N LEU A 127 -18.86 6.10 -24.63
CA LEU A 127 -17.92 6.66 -23.66
C LEU A 127 -17.19 5.57 -22.85
N SER A 128 -17.84 4.43 -22.60
CA SER A 128 -17.21 3.29 -21.93
C SER A 128 -16.12 2.66 -22.79
N GLU A 129 -16.35 2.52 -24.10
CA GLU A 129 -15.34 2.03 -25.05
C GLU A 129 -14.15 2.99 -25.13
N GLN A 130 -14.41 4.30 -25.25
CA GLN A 130 -13.35 5.32 -25.25
C GLN A 130 -12.52 5.31 -23.95
N LEU A 131 -13.16 5.10 -22.80
CA LEU A 131 -12.47 5.00 -21.52
C LEU A 131 -11.55 3.76 -21.50
N GLN A 132 -12.05 2.61 -21.95
CA GLN A 132 -11.27 1.37 -22.01
C GLN A 132 -10.04 1.50 -22.93
N ASP A 133 -10.19 2.12 -24.11
CA ASP A 133 -9.08 2.39 -25.02
C ASP A 133 -8.04 3.33 -24.38
N SER A 134 -8.49 4.35 -23.66
CA SER A 134 -7.60 5.27 -22.95
C SER A 134 -6.83 4.58 -21.81
N GLU A 135 -7.48 3.67 -21.07
CA GLU A 135 -6.84 2.88 -20.02
C GLU A 135 -5.78 1.93 -20.60
N GLN A 136 -6.08 1.31 -21.75
CA GLN A 136 -5.12 0.47 -22.45
C GLN A 136 -3.91 1.29 -22.93
N ALA A 137 -4.13 2.46 -23.53
CA ALA A 137 -3.04 3.35 -23.96
C ALA A 137 -2.15 3.78 -22.78
N VAL A 138 -2.73 4.14 -21.63
CA VAL A 138 -1.98 4.47 -20.42
C VAL A 138 -1.18 3.26 -19.91
N SER A 139 -1.75 2.07 -19.95
CA SER A 139 -1.04 0.84 -19.59
C SER A 139 0.16 0.57 -20.49
N GLU A 140 0.02 0.78 -21.80
CA GLU A 140 1.11 0.62 -22.77
C GLU A 140 2.24 1.63 -22.52
N VAL A 141 1.92 2.90 -22.33
CA VAL A 141 2.91 3.95 -21.99
C VAL A 141 3.63 3.62 -20.68
N ARG A 142 2.91 3.10 -19.67
CA ARG A 142 3.52 2.67 -18.41
C ARG A 142 4.48 1.51 -18.61
N CYS A 143 4.13 0.53 -19.43
CA CYS A 143 5.02 -0.60 -19.76
C CYS A 143 6.30 -0.12 -20.47
N GLN A 144 6.16 0.80 -21.45
CA GLN A 144 7.30 1.40 -22.15
C GLN A 144 8.21 2.16 -21.18
N PHE A 145 7.64 2.99 -20.29
CA PHE A 145 8.41 3.73 -19.29
C PHE A 145 9.22 2.79 -18.37
N MET A 146 8.62 1.70 -17.91
CA MET A 146 9.31 0.71 -17.08
C MET A 146 10.40 -0.04 -17.85
N ALA A 147 10.22 -0.28 -19.15
CA ALA A 147 11.26 -0.87 -19.99
C ALA A 147 12.46 0.08 -20.14
N THR A 148 12.21 1.36 -20.47
CA THR A 148 13.27 2.37 -20.59
C THR A 148 13.99 2.59 -19.26
N GLN A 149 13.30 2.59 -18.12
CA GLN A 149 13.96 2.66 -16.81
C GLN A 149 14.90 1.48 -16.55
N ARG A 150 14.51 0.26 -16.97
CA ARG A 150 15.38 -0.92 -16.83
C ARG A 150 16.61 -0.80 -17.73
N GLU A 151 16.45 -0.36 -18.97
CA GLU A 151 17.56 -0.12 -19.90
C GLU A 151 18.55 0.91 -19.34
N LEU A 152 18.05 2.04 -18.82
CA LEU A 152 18.89 3.06 -18.18
C LEU A 152 19.61 2.52 -16.94
N SER A 153 18.95 1.67 -16.14
CA SER A 153 19.58 1.04 -14.98
C SER A 153 20.71 0.10 -15.39
N ILE A 154 20.50 -0.70 -16.44
CA ILE A 154 21.52 -1.61 -16.98
C ILE A 154 22.71 -0.80 -17.51
N ALA A 155 22.46 0.22 -18.33
CA ALA A 155 23.50 1.08 -18.88
C ALA A 155 24.35 1.73 -17.77
N ARG A 156 23.72 2.21 -16.70
CA ARG A 156 24.42 2.79 -15.54
C ARG A 156 25.24 1.76 -14.76
N GLU A 157 24.76 0.53 -14.63
CA GLU A 157 25.54 -0.55 -14.02
C GLU A 157 26.76 -0.93 -14.87
N GLU A 158 26.63 -0.91 -16.20
CA GLU A 158 27.74 -1.16 -17.13
C GLU A 158 28.79 -0.05 -17.09
N GLU A 159 28.36 1.21 -17.05
CA GLU A 159 29.25 2.37 -16.85
C GLU A 159 30.03 2.24 -15.53
N LEU A 160 29.33 1.95 -14.42
CA LEU A 160 29.99 1.76 -13.11
C LEU A 160 30.96 0.58 -13.13
N ARG A 161 30.65 -0.51 -13.85
CA ARG A 161 31.59 -1.64 -14.02
C ARG A 161 32.82 -1.24 -14.82
N ALA A 162 32.68 -0.44 -15.86
CA ALA A 162 33.79 0.07 -16.66
C ALA A 162 34.71 0.97 -15.81
N ASP A 163 34.13 1.88 -15.03
CA ASP A 163 34.88 2.76 -14.12
C ASP A 163 35.65 1.96 -13.06
N LEU A 164 35.01 0.95 -12.46
CA LEU A 164 35.66 0.05 -11.49
C LEU A 164 36.78 -0.77 -12.12
N ALA A 165 36.63 -1.20 -13.38
CA ALA A 165 37.69 -1.91 -14.10
C ALA A 165 38.88 -0.98 -14.40
N ALA A 166 38.62 0.26 -14.81
CA ALA A 166 39.66 1.26 -15.03
C ALA A 166 40.42 1.58 -13.74
N ALA A 167 39.71 1.81 -12.64
CA ALA A 167 40.30 2.07 -11.33
C ALA A 167 41.16 0.90 -10.82
N ARG A 168 40.73 -0.34 -11.05
CA ARG A 168 41.54 -1.53 -10.73
C ARG A 168 42.82 -1.59 -11.54
N SER A 169 42.73 -1.36 -12.85
CA SER A 169 43.90 -1.33 -13.71
C SER A 169 44.89 -0.24 -13.28
N GLU A 170 44.41 0.96 -12.95
CA GLU A 170 45.25 2.04 -12.44
C GLU A 170 45.93 1.67 -11.10
N ALA A 171 45.20 1.00 -10.20
CA ALA A 171 45.76 0.50 -8.94
C ALA A 171 46.86 -0.55 -9.17
N GLU A 172 46.65 -1.52 -10.07
CA GLU A 172 47.64 -2.53 -10.45
C GLU A 172 48.90 -1.88 -11.07
N PHE A 173 48.73 -0.86 -11.91
CA PHE A 173 49.84 -0.08 -12.45
C PHE A 173 50.57 0.74 -11.38
N ALA A 174 49.87 1.25 -10.38
CA ALA A 174 50.47 1.99 -9.26
C ALA A 174 51.29 1.05 -8.37
N GLU A 175 50.77 -0.15 -8.09
CA GLU A 175 51.47 -1.20 -7.34
C GLU A 175 52.74 -1.64 -8.08
N SER A 176 52.62 -1.96 -9.38
CA SER A 176 53.78 -2.32 -10.23
C SER A 176 54.84 -1.21 -10.24
N ARG A 177 54.42 0.07 -10.30
CA ARG A 177 55.36 1.22 -10.24
C ARG A 177 56.05 1.32 -8.87
N SER A 178 55.34 1.05 -7.78
CA SER A 178 55.92 1.01 -6.44
C SER A 178 56.93 -0.12 -6.29
N GLU A 179 56.66 -1.31 -6.87
CA GLU A 179 57.60 -2.44 -6.86
C GLU A 179 58.88 -2.12 -7.64
N VAL A 180 58.76 -1.53 -8.83
CA VAL A 180 59.92 -1.11 -9.63
C VAL A 180 60.76 -0.09 -8.86
N ALA A 181 60.14 0.93 -8.25
CA ALA A 181 60.86 1.91 -7.43
C ALA A 181 61.55 1.26 -6.21
N ALA A 182 60.92 0.27 -5.59
CA ALA A 182 61.54 -0.49 -4.49
C ALA A 182 62.76 -1.31 -4.97
N LEU A 183 62.70 -1.90 -6.16
CA LEU A 183 63.83 -2.63 -6.76
C LEU A 183 64.97 -1.70 -7.17
N GLU A 184 64.66 -0.52 -7.74
CA GLU A 184 65.66 0.50 -8.07
C GLU A 184 66.41 0.95 -6.81
N THR A 185 65.69 1.31 -5.74
CA THR A 185 66.31 1.69 -4.46
C THR A 185 67.11 0.56 -3.81
N ALA A 186 66.71 -0.70 -3.99
CA ALA A 186 67.49 -1.85 -3.52
C ALA A 186 68.80 -2.03 -4.31
N CYS A 187 68.74 -1.87 -5.64
CA CYS A 187 69.89 -1.94 -6.54
C CYS A 187 70.92 -0.83 -6.24
N GLU A 188 70.46 0.39 -5.98
CA GLU A 188 71.30 1.51 -5.56
C GLU A 188 72.03 1.19 -4.24
N ARG A 189 71.31 0.68 -3.23
CA ARG A 189 71.91 0.27 -1.95
C ARG A 189 72.95 -0.84 -2.11
N GLU A 190 72.71 -1.81 -2.98
CA GLU A 190 73.66 -2.89 -3.24
C GLU A 190 74.93 -2.37 -3.94
N THR A 191 74.77 -1.44 -4.88
CA THR A 191 75.90 -0.76 -5.55
C THR A 191 76.72 0.05 -4.55
N ASP A 192 76.07 0.83 -3.69
CA ASP A 192 76.73 1.58 -2.62
C ASP A 192 77.46 0.65 -1.63
N ALA A 193 76.83 -0.47 -1.26
CA ALA A 193 77.44 -1.47 -0.40
C ALA A 193 78.68 -2.11 -1.04
N TYR A 194 78.62 -2.42 -2.34
CA TYR A 194 79.75 -2.94 -3.11
C TYR A 194 80.90 -1.94 -3.17
N ASP A 195 80.61 -0.67 -3.46
CA ASP A 195 81.63 0.39 -3.51
C ASP A 195 82.24 0.65 -2.13
N ASN A 196 81.44 0.67 -1.06
CA ASN A 196 81.92 0.78 0.31
C ASN A 196 82.81 -0.41 0.70
N ALA A 197 82.43 -1.64 0.35
CA ALA A 197 83.25 -2.84 0.58
C ALA A 197 84.57 -2.77 -0.20
N ARG A 198 84.53 -2.31 -1.45
CA ARG A 198 85.72 -2.10 -2.30
C ARG A 198 86.65 -1.03 -1.72
N GLN A 199 86.10 0.08 -1.23
CA GLN A 199 86.88 1.13 -0.56
C GLN A 199 87.51 0.61 0.75
N SER A 200 86.76 -0.15 1.54
CA SER A 200 87.22 -0.78 2.78
C SER A 200 88.36 -1.77 2.52
N ALA A 201 88.23 -2.62 1.49
CA ALA A 201 89.29 -3.55 1.09
C ALA A 201 90.56 -2.82 0.63
N LYS A 202 90.43 -1.73 -0.13
CA LYS A 202 91.58 -0.87 -0.50
C LYS A 202 92.25 -0.28 0.74
N HIS A 203 91.47 0.17 1.72
CA HIS A 203 91.98 0.68 2.99
C HIS A 203 92.70 -0.42 3.78
N GLU A 204 92.13 -1.62 3.87
CA GLU A 204 92.74 -2.75 4.57
C GLU A 204 94.07 -3.20 3.95
N VAL A 205 94.14 -3.28 2.61
CA VAL A 205 95.40 -3.55 1.89
C VAL A 205 96.44 -2.48 2.19
N ARG A 206 96.03 -1.21 2.36
CA ARG A 206 96.92 -0.11 2.77
C ARG A 206 97.41 -0.30 4.21
N MET A 207 96.55 -0.73 5.12
CA MET A 207 96.89 -0.98 6.53
C MET A 207 97.80 -2.20 6.72
N ARG A 208 97.62 -3.27 5.93
CA ARG A 208 98.46 -4.49 5.98
C ARG A 208 99.92 -4.29 5.55
N LYS A 209 100.29 -3.12 5.01
CA LYS A 209 101.70 -2.72 4.79
C LYS A 209 102.41 -2.21 6.05
N SER A 210 101.72 -2.13 7.19
CA SER A 210 102.33 -1.82 8.49
C SER A 210 102.57 -3.13 9.28
N PRO A 211 103.81 -3.42 9.72
CA PRO A 211 104.11 -4.67 10.40
C PRO A 211 103.82 -4.53 11.90
N GLU A 212 102.59 -4.80 12.34
CA GLU A 212 102.31 -4.97 13.78
C GLU A 212 101.44 -6.19 14.10
N LYS A 213 102.00 -6.96 15.04
CA LYS A 213 101.56 -8.11 15.84
C LYS A 213 100.07 -8.55 15.76
N PRO A 214 99.79 -9.82 15.39
CA PRO A 214 98.52 -10.47 15.71
C PRO A 214 98.60 -11.10 17.11
N MET A 215 97.52 -11.05 17.90
CA MET A 215 97.11 -12.09 18.89
C MET A 215 95.98 -11.65 19.86
N SER A 216 95.30 -10.52 19.66
CA SER A 216 94.16 -10.09 20.54
C SER A 216 92.78 -10.04 19.86
N GLN A 217 92.68 -10.13 18.53
CA GLN A 217 91.41 -9.89 17.80
C GLN A 217 90.48 -11.12 17.71
N ALA A 218 90.96 -12.32 18.04
CA ALA A 218 90.16 -13.54 17.92
C ALA A 218 89.01 -13.59 18.95
N ALA A 219 89.22 -13.06 20.16
CA ALA A 219 88.20 -13.06 21.21
C ALA A 219 87.08 -12.05 20.96
N GLU A 220 87.42 -10.86 20.44
CA GLU A 220 86.43 -9.84 20.05
C GLU A 220 85.58 -10.30 18.87
N TRP A 221 86.20 -10.95 17.87
CA TRP A 221 85.46 -11.47 16.72
C TRP A 221 84.47 -12.57 17.12
N GLN A 222 84.85 -13.44 18.06
CA GLN A 222 83.97 -14.49 18.57
C GLN A 222 82.81 -13.93 19.40
N ALA A 223 83.02 -12.84 20.14
CA ALA A 223 81.97 -12.13 20.87
C ALA A 223 80.98 -11.43 19.92
N GLU A 224 81.47 -10.82 18.84
CA GLU A 224 80.64 -10.17 17.83
C GLU A 224 79.75 -11.20 17.09
N CYS A 225 80.32 -12.35 16.70
CA CYS A 225 79.56 -13.44 16.09
C CYS A 225 78.44 -13.97 17.01
N GLN A 226 78.71 -14.09 18.32
CA GLN A 226 77.66 -14.48 19.27
C GLN A 226 76.57 -13.42 19.42
N ARG A 227 76.89 -12.14 19.31
CA ARG A 227 75.91 -11.05 19.38
C ARG A 227 74.96 -11.07 18.20
N LEU A 228 75.48 -11.29 16.99
CA LEU A 228 74.69 -11.37 15.76
C LEU A 228 73.77 -12.61 15.75
N LEU A 229 74.25 -13.76 16.21
CA LEU A 229 73.42 -14.97 16.34
C LEU A 229 72.27 -14.78 17.34
N LYS A 230 72.50 -14.06 18.45
CA LYS A 230 71.43 -13.74 19.41
C LYS A 230 70.39 -12.76 18.83
N ALA A 231 70.82 -11.77 18.06
CA ALA A 231 69.92 -10.84 17.39
C ALA A 231 69.06 -11.54 16.32
N GLN A 232 69.64 -12.48 15.56
CA GLN A 232 68.92 -13.28 14.58
C GLN A 232 67.87 -14.20 15.25
N ALA A 233 68.21 -14.81 16.38
CA ALA A 233 67.26 -15.61 17.15
C ALA A 233 66.10 -14.77 17.73
N ALA A 234 66.35 -13.52 18.13
CA ALA A 234 65.31 -12.61 18.62
C ALA A 234 64.30 -12.26 17.51
N MET A 235 64.78 -11.93 16.30
CA MET A 235 63.90 -11.64 15.16
C MET A 235 63.06 -12.84 14.71
N GLN A 236 63.61 -14.06 14.79
CA GLN A 236 62.83 -15.28 14.51
C GLN A 236 61.72 -15.49 15.56
N SER A 237 61.96 -15.15 16.82
CA SER A 237 60.94 -15.30 17.87
C SER A 237 59.78 -14.28 17.75
N GLU A 238 60.04 -13.08 17.24
CA GLU A 238 58.99 -12.09 16.94
C GLU A 238 58.13 -12.53 15.73
N HIS A 239 58.73 -13.18 14.73
CA HIS A 239 57.98 -13.72 13.60
C HIS A 239 57.05 -14.88 14.00
N ASP A 240 57.49 -15.74 14.93
CA ASP A 240 56.70 -16.87 15.43
C ASP A 240 55.53 -16.43 16.34
N THR A 241 55.67 -15.31 17.07
CA THR A 241 54.57 -14.77 17.89
C THR A 241 53.49 -14.10 17.04
N SER A 242 53.86 -13.46 15.92
CA SER A 242 52.90 -12.90 14.95
C SER A 242 52.07 -13.99 14.26
N LEU A 243 52.69 -15.13 13.89
CA LEU A 243 51.99 -16.26 13.28
C LEU A 243 51.00 -16.93 14.24
N LYS A 244 51.30 -16.97 15.54
CA LYS A 244 50.36 -17.46 16.57
C LYS A 244 49.14 -16.55 16.73
N GLY A 245 49.32 -15.22 16.64
CA GLY A 245 48.21 -14.26 16.67
C GLY A 245 47.25 -14.43 15.50
N ALA A 246 47.77 -14.65 14.28
CA ALA A 246 46.94 -14.88 13.10
C ALA A 246 46.14 -16.20 13.19
N ALA A 247 46.74 -17.25 13.76
CA ALA A 247 46.07 -18.54 13.96
C ALA A 247 44.95 -18.47 15.02
N GLU A 248 45.13 -17.73 16.10
CA GLU A 248 44.07 -17.51 17.10
C GLU A 248 42.91 -16.67 16.54
N LEU A 249 43.20 -15.63 15.75
CA LEU A 249 42.17 -14.82 15.10
C LEU A 249 41.32 -15.67 14.14
N ALA A 250 41.96 -16.50 13.31
CA ALA A 250 41.27 -17.42 12.39
C ALA A 250 40.41 -18.46 13.15
N ARG A 251 40.88 -18.93 14.32
CA ARG A 251 40.11 -19.84 15.17
C ARG A 251 38.86 -19.16 15.74
N LEU A 252 38.99 -17.93 16.25
CA LEU A 252 37.88 -17.13 16.77
C LEU A 252 36.83 -16.82 15.69
N GLU A 253 37.25 -16.48 14.47
CA GLU A 253 36.35 -16.30 13.34
C GLU A 253 35.57 -17.59 13.00
N ALA A 254 36.26 -18.73 13.00
CA ALA A 254 35.64 -20.03 12.72
C ALA A 254 34.65 -20.47 13.81
N GLU A 255 34.93 -20.20 15.09
CA GLU A 255 34.00 -20.43 16.20
C GLU A 255 32.76 -19.52 16.11
N THR A 256 32.96 -18.23 15.80
CA THR A 256 31.87 -17.26 15.63
C THR A 256 30.98 -17.63 14.45
N CYS A 257 31.55 -18.04 13.31
CA CYS A 257 30.79 -18.50 12.15
C CYS A 257 29.99 -19.78 12.45
N ARG A 258 30.53 -20.71 13.26
CA ARG A 258 29.80 -21.93 13.68
C ARG A 258 28.61 -21.60 14.57
N SER A 259 28.80 -20.70 15.54
CA SER A 259 27.72 -20.23 16.40
C SER A 259 26.60 -19.56 15.59
N LEU A 260 26.96 -18.65 14.67
CA LEU A 260 25.99 -17.95 13.82
C LEU A 260 25.18 -18.90 12.92
N ARG A 261 25.82 -19.93 12.34
CA ARG A 261 25.13 -20.95 11.54
C ARG A 261 24.16 -21.78 12.37
N ALA A 262 24.51 -22.11 13.62
CA ALA A 262 23.62 -22.85 14.51
C ALA A 262 22.36 -22.03 14.84
N GLU A 263 22.52 -20.72 15.07
CA GLU A 263 21.41 -19.82 15.35
C GLU A 263 20.53 -19.54 14.12
N LEU A 264 21.12 -19.34 12.94
CA LEU A 264 20.37 -19.18 11.69
C LEU A 264 19.56 -20.42 11.32
N ARG A 265 20.04 -21.62 11.66
CA ARG A 265 19.27 -22.87 11.54
C ARG A 265 18.06 -22.89 12.46
N GLN A 266 18.21 -22.42 13.70
CA GLN A 266 17.10 -22.34 14.65
C GLN A 266 16.08 -21.25 14.28
N ALA A 267 16.52 -20.16 13.65
CA ALA A 267 15.67 -19.03 13.24
C ALA A 267 14.84 -19.28 11.96
N ALA A 268 14.84 -20.50 11.41
CA ALA A 268 14.06 -20.90 10.23
C ALA A 268 14.35 -20.11 8.93
N PHE A 269 15.61 -19.67 8.72
CA PHE A 269 16.07 -19.08 7.46
C PHE A 269 17.07 -19.99 6.73
N PRO A 270 16.66 -21.18 6.26
CA PRO A 270 17.58 -22.15 5.67
C PRO A 270 18.25 -21.65 4.38
N GLY A 271 17.58 -20.77 3.62
CA GLY A 271 18.11 -20.21 2.37
C GLY A 271 19.30 -19.27 2.57
N LEU A 272 19.39 -18.56 3.70
CA LEU A 272 20.47 -17.58 3.93
C LEU A 272 21.81 -18.24 4.28
N ILE A 273 21.78 -19.48 4.78
CA ILE A 273 22.97 -20.21 5.24
C ILE A 273 23.92 -20.51 4.07
N VAL A 274 23.38 -20.71 2.86
CA VAL A 274 24.13 -21.05 1.65
C VAL A 274 24.97 -19.86 1.17
N TYR A 275 24.51 -18.63 1.39
CA TYR A 275 25.16 -17.40 0.90
C TYR A 275 26.10 -16.74 1.91
N LEU A 276 26.06 -17.17 3.19
CA LEU A 276 26.93 -16.60 4.23
C LEU A 276 28.45 -16.63 3.92
N PRO A 277 29.01 -17.68 3.28
CA PRO A 277 30.44 -17.73 2.94
C PRO A 277 30.85 -16.77 1.82
N THR A 278 29.92 -16.42 0.92
CA THR A 278 30.20 -15.57 -0.25
C THR A 278 30.10 -14.07 0.07
N LEU A 279 29.64 -13.71 1.26
CA LEU A 279 29.57 -12.32 1.70
C LEU A 279 30.95 -11.76 2.04
N PRO A 280 31.24 -10.49 1.72
CA PRO A 280 32.45 -9.80 2.20
C PRO A 280 32.44 -9.66 3.73
N CYS A 281 33.62 -9.54 4.36
CA CYS A 281 33.77 -9.59 5.83
C CYS A 281 32.91 -8.55 6.56
N TRP A 282 32.81 -7.33 6.03
CA TRP A 282 32.01 -6.25 6.62
C TRP A 282 30.50 -6.57 6.60
N ALA A 283 30.00 -7.24 5.57
CA ALA A 283 28.59 -7.62 5.48
C ALA A 283 28.23 -8.74 6.48
N ARG A 284 29.18 -9.65 6.75
CA ARG A 284 29.04 -10.66 7.82
C ARG A 284 29.02 -10.00 9.19
N LEU A 285 29.90 -9.03 9.44
CA LEU A 285 29.95 -8.27 10.70
C LEU A 285 28.66 -7.47 10.95
N MET A 286 28.11 -6.82 9.92
CA MET A 286 26.83 -6.10 10.02
C MET A 286 25.64 -7.02 10.33
N LEU A 287 25.63 -8.23 9.77
CA LEU A 287 24.63 -9.26 10.09
C LEU A 287 24.77 -9.74 11.54
N ILE A 288 25.99 -9.93 12.02
CA ILE A 288 26.28 -10.30 13.41
C ILE A 288 25.81 -9.19 14.35
N GLU A 289 26.15 -7.93 14.06
CA GLU A 289 25.80 -6.77 14.89
C GLU A 289 24.28 -6.55 14.94
N SER A 290 23.58 -6.73 13.81
CA SER A 290 22.12 -6.67 13.74
C SER A 290 21.43 -7.80 14.53
N CYS A 291 21.98 -9.02 14.48
CA CYS A 291 21.50 -10.15 15.26
C CYS A 291 21.74 -9.96 16.77
N LEU A 292 22.91 -9.46 17.16
CA LEU A 292 23.25 -9.14 18.55
C LEU A 292 22.39 -8.01 19.09
N SER A 293 22.18 -6.94 18.32
CA SER A 293 21.31 -5.81 18.67
C SER A 293 19.85 -6.26 18.91
N LYS A 294 19.33 -7.17 18.08
CA LYS A 294 18.01 -7.79 18.29
C LYS A 294 17.95 -8.61 19.57
N ARG A 295 19.00 -9.37 19.90
CA ARG A 295 19.07 -10.16 21.13
C ARG A 295 19.14 -9.28 22.37
N ILE A 296 19.97 -8.25 22.35
CA ILE A 296 20.07 -7.26 23.41
C ILE A 296 18.71 -6.56 23.60
N SER A 297 18.04 -6.19 22.50
CA SER A 297 16.70 -5.60 22.56
C SER A 297 15.64 -6.57 23.11
N ALA A 298 15.73 -7.87 22.77
CA ALA A 298 14.81 -8.90 23.25
C ALA A 298 15.05 -9.28 24.73
N LEU A 299 16.27 -9.11 25.24
CA LEU A 299 16.64 -9.32 26.64
C LEU A 299 16.34 -8.10 27.50
N LEU A 300 16.45 -6.88 26.95
CA LEU A 300 16.22 -5.64 27.69
C LEU A 300 14.77 -5.16 27.71
N LEU A 301 13.88 -5.69 26.87
CA LEU A 301 12.46 -5.34 26.86
C LEU A 301 11.59 -6.51 27.34
N PRO A 302 10.97 -6.43 28.53
CA PRO A 302 10.05 -7.46 28.99
C PRO A 302 8.84 -7.52 28.06
N ARG A 303 8.53 -8.75 27.62
CA ARG A 303 7.42 -9.14 26.71
C ARG A 303 6.14 -8.32 26.94
N ARG A 304 6.00 -7.18 26.26
CA ARG A 304 4.69 -6.59 25.98
C ARG A 304 4.19 -7.17 24.67
N LYS A 305 3.24 -8.11 24.78
CA LYS A 305 2.47 -8.66 23.67
C LYS A 305 1.68 -7.52 23.01
N GLY A 306 2.22 -6.97 21.93
CA GLY A 306 1.54 -5.98 21.12
C GLY A 306 2.09 -6.01 19.69
N LYS A 307 1.22 -6.25 18.72
CA LYS A 307 1.51 -6.37 17.27
C LYS A 307 2.19 -5.13 16.64
N ALA A 308 2.43 -4.08 17.41
CA ALA A 308 3.04 -2.83 16.98
C ALA A 308 4.56 -2.95 16.73
N SER A 309 5.28 -3.80 17.47
CA SER A 309 6.74 -3.88 17.35
C SER A 309 7.19 -4.55 16.04
N THR A 310 6.40 -5.47 15.49
CA THR A 310 6.70 -6.14 14.21
C THR A 310 6.43 -5.23 13.02
N MET A 311 5.42 -4.35 13.12
CA MET A 311 5.09 -3.37 12.08
C MET A 311 6.16 -2.27 11.98
N LEU A 312 6.67 -1.77 13.11
CA LEU A 312 7.75 -0.76 13.09
C LEU A 312 9.04 -1.33 12.48
N PHE A 313 9.33 -2.61 12.73
CA PHE A 313 10.49 -3.29 12.17
C PHE A 313 10.36 -3.56 10.66
N LEU A 314 9.18 -3.98 10.20
CA LEU A 314 8.90 -4.14 8.77
C LEU A 314 8.90 -2.79 8.03
N TRP A 315 8.44 -1.72 8.67
CA TRP A 315 8.48 -0.37 8.12
C TRP A 315 9.90 0.18 8.02
N MET A 316 10.76 -0.03 9.03
CA MET A 316 12.17 0.35 8.93
C MET A 316 12.95 -0.49 7.92
N LEU A 317 12.61 -1.79 7.74
CA LEU A 317 13.19 -2.59 6.66
C LEU A 317 12.73 -2.11 5.28
N ALA A 318 11.46 -1.71 5.14
CA ALA A 318 10.90 -1.17 3.91
C ALA A 318 11.41 0.25 3.56
N LEU A 319 11.87 1.02 4.55
CA LEU A 319 12.54 2.30 4.32
C LEU A 319 14.02 2.15 3.96
N LYS A 320 14.66 1.05 4.38
CA LYS A 320 16.08 0.79 4.12
C LYS A 320 16.33 -0.03 2.85
N MET A 321 15.32 -0.75 2.38
CA MET A 321 15.27 -1.33 1.04
C MET A 321 14.45 -0.37 0.18
N GLY A 322 15.07 0.36 -0.74
CA GLY A 322 14.39 1.38 -1.57
C GLY A 322 13.11 0.87 -2.29
N PRO A 323 12.35 1.78 -2.94
CA PRO A 323 10.93 1.62 -3.27
C PRO A 323 10.55 0.56 -4.33
N THR A 324 11.36 -0.48 -4.57
CA THR A 324 11.12 -1.49 -5.61
C THR A 324 10.67 -2.87 -5.09
N GLY A 325 10.42 -3.03 -3.78
CA GLY A 325 10.00 -4.32 -3.20
C GLY A 325 8.50 -4.40 -2.87
N VAL A 326 7.64 -4.69 -3.86
CA VAL A 326 6.24 -5.06 -3.60
C VAL A 326 6.15 -6.56 -3.33
N PRO A 327 5.63 -7.02 -2.16
CA PRO A 327 5.45 -8.44 -1.90
C PRO A 327 4.23 -8.99 -2.69
N PRO A 328 4.25 -10.26 -3.14
CA PRO A 328 3.16 -10.84 -3.90
C PRO A 328 1.97 -11.12 -2.96
N PHE A 329 0.87 -10.38 -3.16
CA PHE A 329 -0.43 -10.74 -2.61
C PHE A 329 -0.96 -11.97 -3.36
N SER A 330 -1.15 -13.07 -2.64
CA SER A 330 -1.81 -14.27 -3.13
C SER A 330 -3.29 -13.97 -3.41
N ALA A 331 -3.67 -14.01 -4.68
CA ALA A 331 -5.06 -13.93 -5.10
C ALA A 331 -5.82 -15.22 -4.71
N ASN A 332 -6.93 -15.00 -4.03
CA ASN A 332 -7.87 -15.99 -3.55
C ASN A 332 -8.63 -16.59 -4.76
N ARG A 333 -8.44 -17.89 -5.04
CA ARG A 333 -9.17 -18.62 -6.10
C ARG A 333 -10.44 -19.19 -5.50
N ARG A 334 -11.60 -18.58 -5.81
CA ARG A 334 -12.91 -19.24 -5.69
C ARG A 334 -13.26 -19.91 -7.01
N ARG A 335 -13.49 -21.23 -6.96
CA ARG A 335 -14.52 -21.93 -7.72
C ARG A 335 -15.23 -22.84 -6.75
#